data_AF-A0A830C356-F1
#
_entry.id   AF-A0A830C356-F1
#
_cell.length_a   1.000
_cell.length_b   1.000
_cell.length_c   1.000
_cell.angle_alpha   90.00
_cell.angle_beta   90.00
_cell.angle_gamma   90.00
#
_symmetry.space_group_name_H-M   'P 1'
#
loop_
_entity.id
_entity.type
_entity.pdbx_description
1 polymer ?
#
loop_
_entity_poly.entity_id
_entity_poly.type
_entity_poly.pdbx_seq_one_letter_code
_entity_poly.pdbx_strand_id
1 'polypeptide(L)'
;MRGVYFKNLKWQAAIKVDKKQIHLGTVGTQEEAARLYDRAAFMCGREPNFELSEEDKQELRKFSWDEFLAITRSAINSKSKQEPFI
;
A
#
# COMPACT_ATOMS: atom_id res chain seq x y z
N MET A 1 -12.04 2.14 -6.22
CA MET A 1 -10.59 2.16 -6.54
C MET A 1 -10.09 0.72 -6.58
N ARG A 2 -9.12 0.40 -7.45
CA ARG A 2 -8.58 -0.97 -7.56
C ARG A 2 -7.79 -1.31 -6.30
N GLY A 3 -7.95 -2.54 -5.81
CA GLY A 3 -7.22 -3.07 -4.66
C GLY A 3 -7.49 -2.37 -3.32
N VAL A 4 -8.56 -1.58 -3.23
CA VAL A 4 -8.99 -0.90 -2.00
C VAL A 4 -10.30 -1.49 -1.51
N TYR A 5 -10.37 -1.83 -0.23
CA TYR A 5 -11.51 -2.50 0.40
C TYR A 5 -11.88 -1.82 1.72
N PHE A 6 -13.16 -1.64 1.99
CA PHE A 6 -13.63 -1.15 3.29
C PHE A 6 -14.10 -2.33 4.13
N LYS A 7 -13.47 -2.56 5.29
CA LYS A 7 -13.78 -3.69 6.18
C LYS A 7 -13.52 -3.31 7.64
N ASN A 8 -14.45 -3.66 8.53
CA ASN A 8 -14.40 -3.34 9.95
C ASN A 8 -14.17 -1.84 10.21
N LEU A 9 -14.88 -0.98 9.47
CA LEU A 9 -14.78 0.48 9.53
C LEU A 9 -13.39 1.05 9.18
N LYS A 10 -12.52 0.26 8.54
CA LYS A 10 -11.19 0.68 8.11
C LYS A 10 -10.97 0.40 6.63
N TRP A 11 -10.09 1.19 6.02
CA TRP A 11 -9.71 1.03 4.62
C TRP A 11 -8.49 0.13 4.49
N GLN A 12 -8.54 -0.85 3.59
CA GLN A 12 -7.53 -1.86 3.39
C GLN A 12 -7.02 -1.83 1.95
N ALA A 13 -5.70 -1.92 1.78
CA ALA A 13 -5.08 -2.10 0.48
C ALA A 13 -4.63 -3.57 0.32
N ALA A 14 -4.93 -4.16 -0.83
CA ALA A 14 -4.44 -5.49 -1.18
C ALA A 14 -4.23 -5.63 -2.70
N ILE A 15 -3.27 -6.47 -3.07
CA ILE A 15 -2.94 -6.75 -4.47
C ILE A 15 -2.85 -8.26 -4.71
N LYS A 16 -3.30 -8.73 -5.87
CA LYS A 16 -3.24 -10.14 -6.26
C LYS A 16 -1.99 -10.42 -7.08
N VAL A 17 -1.04 -11.21 -6.59
CA VAL A 17 0.19 -11.62 -7.30
C VAL A 17 0.23 -13.15 -7.32
N ASP A 18 0.47 -13.75 -8.49
CA ASP A 18 0.51 -15.22 -8.68
C ASP A 18 -0.68 -15.95 -8.06
N LYS A 19 -1.89 -15.45 -8.34
CA LYS A 19 -3.17 -15.94 -7.81
C LYS A 19 -3.36 -15.77 -6.29
N LYS A 20 -2.34 -15.32 -5.54
CA LYS A 20 -2.41 -15.05 -4.10
C LYS A 20 -2.80 -13.59 -3.84
N GLN A 21 -3.72 -13.37 -2.91
CA GLN A 21 -4.06 -12.03 -2.44
C GLN A 21 -3.09 -11.64 -1.32
N ILE A 22 -2.37 -10.55 -1.52
CA ILE A 22 -1.39 -10.01 -0.58
C ILE A 22 -2.01 -8.77 0.08
N HIS A 23 -2.23 -8.83 1.38
CA HIS A 23 -2.60 -7.66 2.17
C HIS A 23 -1.38 -6.75 2.35
N LEU A 24 -1.52 -5.49 1.97
CA LEU A 24 -0.48 -4.46 2.03
C LEU A 24 -0.56 -3.68 3.33
N GLY A 25 -1.77 -3.36 3.79
CA GLY A 25 -2.00 -2.64 5.04
C GLY A 25 -3.43 -2.18 5.23
N THR A 26 -3.71 -1.69 6.44
CA THR A 26 -4.98 -1.07 6.84
C THR A 26 -4.70 0.37 7.31
N VAL A 27 -5.48 1.33 6.82
CA VAL A 27 -5.28 2.78 7.01
C VAL A 27 -6.61 3.50 7.26
N GLY A 28 -6.55 4.79 7.60
CA GLY A 28 -7.70 5.58 8.04
C GLY A 28 -8.60 6.05 6.91
N THR A 29 -8.06 6.22 5.69
CA THR A 29 -8.78 6.82 4.55
C THR A 29 -8.73 5.96 3.29
N GLN A 30 -9.68 6.19 2.38
CA GLN A 30 -9.73 5.47 1.11
C GLN A 30 -8.54 5.84 0.22
N GLU A 31 -8.17 7.12 0.21
CA GLU A 31 -7.09 7.69 -0.58
C GLU A 31 -5.73 7.15 -0.14
N GLU A 32 -5.47 7.03 1.16
CA GLU A 32 -4.25 6.40 1.66
C GLU A 32 -4.15 4.93 1.23
N ALA A 33 -5.26 4.19 1.29
CA ALA A 33 -5.28 2.80 0.85
C ALA A 33 -5.02 2.69 -0.65
N ALA A 34 -5.54 3.62 -1.44
CA ALA A 34 -5.29 3.69 -2.87
C ALA A 34 -3.83 4.03 -3.19
N ARG A 35 -3.25 5.03 -2.52
CA ARG A 35 -1.82 5.37 -2.67
C ARG A 35 -0.91 4.19 -2.29
N LEU A 36 -1.29 3.44 -1.25
CA LEU A 36 -0.57 2.23 -0.85
C LEU A 36 -0.64 1.14 -1.93
N TYR A 37 -1.82 0.93 -2.51
CA TYR A 37 -2.00 0.02 -3.65
C TYR A 37 -1.19 0.49 -4.88
N ASP A 38 -1.17 1.78 -5.17
CA ASP A 38 -0.52 2.33 -6.36
C ASP A 38 0.99 2.08 -6.36
N ARG A 39 1.64 2.24 -5.21
CA ARG A 39 3.04 1.85 -5.02
C ARG A 39 3.25 0.36 -5.31
N ALA A 40 2.37 -0.50 -4.81
CA ALA A 40 2.45 -1.94 -5.06
C ALA A 40 2.14 -2.32 -6.52
N ALA A 41 1.20 -1.63 -7.17
CA ALA A 41 0.87 -1.82 -8.58
C ALA A 41 2.08 -1.51 -9.45
N PHE A 42 2.77 -0.38 -9.19
CA PHE A 42 4.01 -0.02 -9.89
C PHE A 42 5.10 -1.09 -9.74
N MET A 43 5.35 -1.58 -8.52
CA MET A 43 6.32 -2.65 -8.27
C MET A 43 5.99 -3.95 -9.04
N CYS A 44 4.71 -4.20 -9.29
CA CYS A 44 4.22 -5.34 -10.06
C CYS A 44 4.09 -5.06 -11.58
N GLY A 45 4.54 -3.90 -12.06
CA GLY A 45 4.41 -3.51 -13.48
C GLY A 45 2.96 -3.28 -13.92
N ARG A 46 2.09 -2.85 -13.00
CA ARG A 46 0.66 -2.60 -13.24
C ARG A 46 0.33 -1.13 -13.12
N GLU A 47 -0.78 -0.76 -13.75
CA GLU A 47 -1.27 0.61 -13.71
C GLU A 47 -1.79 1.00 -12.31
N PRO A 48 -1.31 2.11 -11.73
CA PRO A 48 -1.83 2.67 -10.47
C PRO A 48 -3.16 3.42 -10.67
N ASN A 49 -3.90 3.65 -9.57
CA ASN A 49 -5.10 4.50 -9.54
C ASN A 49 -4.79 5.99 -9.72
N PHE A 50 -3.69 6.45 -9.13
CA PHE A 50 -3.19 7.80 -9.30
C PHE A 50 -1.81 7.78 -9.93
N GLU A 51 -1.45 8.86 -10.62
CA GLU A 51 -0.10 9.03 -11.12
C GLU A 51 0.90 9.10 -9.95
N LEU A 52 1.94 8.27 -10.03
CA LEU A 52 3.08 8.36 -9.13
C LEU A 52 4.03 9.43 -9.64
N SER A 53 4.57 10.23 -8.71
CA SER A 53 5.61 11.19 -9.07
C SER A 53 6.89 10.46 -9.50
N GLU A 54 7.78 11.14 -10.22
CA GLU A 54 9.05 10.54 -10.63
C GLU A 54 9.92 10.18 -9.42
N GLU A 55 9.83 10.94 -8.33
CA GLU A 55 10.51 10.65 -7.07
C GLU A 55 9.99 9.34 -6.46
N ASP A 56 8.66 9.17 -6.36
CA ASP A 56 8.05 7.93 -5.87
C ASP A 56 8.50 6.73 -6.73
N LYS A 57 8.53 6.87 -8.07
CA LYS A 57 8.99 5.82 -8.98
C LYS A 57 10.47 5.51 -8.78
N GLN A 58 11.32 6.52 -8.64
CA GLN A 58 12.76 6.35 -8.41
C GLN A 58 13.05 5.68 -7.06
N GLU A 59 12.30 6.02 -6.02
CA GLU A 59 12.41 5.34 -4.73
C GLU A 59 11.99 3.87 -4.83
N LEU A 60 10.85 3.58 -5.44
CA LEU A 60 10.33 2.22 -5.56
C LEU A 60 11.28 1.30 -6.34
N ARG A 61 11.96 1.82 -7.38
CA ARG A 61 12.98 1.08 -8.15
C ARG A 61 14.19 0.63 -7.33
N LYS A 62 14.43 1.20 -6.15
CA LYS A 62 15.55 0.81 -5.26
C LYS A 62 15.27 -0.46 -4.47
N PHE A 63 14.02 -0.93 -4.44
CA PHE A 63 13.61 -2.07 -3.65
C PHE A 63 13.26 -3.27 -4.53
N SER A 64 13.52 -4.47 -4.02
CA SER A 64 12.83 -5.67 -4.45
C SER A 64 11.39 -5.70 -3.92
N TRP A 65 10.56 -6.59 -4.48
CA TRP A 65 9.18 -6.78 -4.02
C TRP A 65 9.10 -7.14 -2.53
N ASP A 66 9.98 -8.03 -2.06
CA ASP A 66 9.97 -8.49 -0.67
C ASP A 66 10.42 -7.39 0.30
N GLU A 67 11.44 -6.61 -0.06
CA GLU A 67 11.87 -5.43 0.72
C GLU A 67 10.78 -4.37 0.79
N PHE A 68 10.12 -4.09 -0.34
CA PHE A 68 8.98 -3.19 -0.38
C PHE A 68 7.87 -3.65 0.57
N LEU A 69 7.50 -4.93 0.56
CA LEU A 69 6.48 -5.47 1.47
C LEU A 69 6.90 -5.37 2.94
N ALA A 70 8.16 -5.66 3.26
CA ALA A 70 8.69 -5.60 4.61
C ALA A 70 8.65 -4.17 5.17
N ILE A 71 9.18 -3.21 4.41
CA ILE A 71 9.22 -1.79 4.80
C ILE A 71 7.79 -1.24 4.91
N THR A 72 6.94 -1.55 3.94
CA THR A 72 5.54 -1.10 3.93
C THR A 72 4.80 -1.56 5.17
N ARG A 73 4.88 -2.84 5.52
CA ARG A 73 4.20 -3.40 6.69
C ARG A 73 4.77 -2.83 8.00
N SER A 74 6.08 -2.64 8.07
CA SER A 74 6.75 -2.02 9.22
C SER A 74 6.26 -0.58 9.44
N ALA A 75 6.15 0.20 8.35
CA ALA A 75 5.66 1.58 8.40
C ALA A 75 4.20 1.65 8.87
N ILE A 76 3.32 0.78 8.36
CA ILE A 76 1.91 0.74 8.77
C ILE A 76 1.76 0.35 10.25
N ASN A 77 2.50 -0.66 10.71
CA ASN A 77 2.48 -1.07 12.12
C ASN A 77 2.99 0.05 13.03
N SER A 78 4.01 0.81 12.61
CA SER A 78 4.52 1.95 13.36
C SER A 78 3.50 3.09 13.42
N LYS A 79 2.81 3.39 12.33
CA LYS A 79 1.73 4.40 12.27
C LYS A 79 0.54 4.03 13.17
N SER A 80 0.18 2.76 13.25
CA SER A 80 -0.93 2.29 14.11
C SER A 80 -0.68 2.50 15.61
N LYS A 81 0.58 2.70 16.04
CA LYS A 81 0.94 2.97 17.44
C LYS A 81 0.92 4.46 17.81
N GLN A 82 0.68 5.34 16.84
CA GLN A 82 0.65 6.80 17.04
C GLN A 82 -0.77 7.39 17.06
N GLU A 83 -1.84 6.58 17.04
CA GLU A 83 -3.18 7.10 17.32
C GLU A 83 -3.30 7.41 18.82
N PRO A 84 -3.46 8.68 19.25
CA PRO A 84 -3.71 8.99 20.64
C PRO A 84 -5.07 8.40 21.05
N PHE A 85 -5.11 7.72 22.19
CA PHE A 85 -6.34 7.67 22.97
C PHE A 85 -6.65 9.11 23.37
N ILE A 86 -7.71 9.65 22.77
CA ILE A 86 -8.51 10.84 23.13
C ILE A 86 -7.81 11.84 24.06
#